data_AF-A0A444X1A3-F1
#
_entry.id   AF-A0A444X1A3-F1
#
_cell.length_a   1.000
_cell.length_b   1.000
_cell.length_c   1.000
_cell.angle_alpha   90.00
_cell.angle_beta   90.00
_cell.angle_gamma   90.00
#
_symmetry.space_group_name_H-M   'P 1'
#
loop_
_entity.id
_entity.type
_entity.pdbx_description
1 polymer ?
#
loop_
_entity_poly.entity_id
_entity_poly.type
_entity_poly.pdbx_seq_one_letter_code
_entity_poly.pdbx_strand_id
1 'polypeptide(L)'
;MELLMQQSVSTAGSALEHMKRTHEAVNEKESKHISAAVSLISNASNSNEQHDMGSILLVLQQRKMWQRTARISLSIMSAQERESISGMLDVVKTHSNTLETFREDHAGQASSIEEKARETFQQHYRDYEPSGNTPVRCETDVPSKGTIESLQSLPVESLLEEFQENNSSESSVKELKPSLIPRSPLSALN
;
A
#
# COMPACT_ATOMS: atom_id res chain seq x y z
N MET A 1 18.53 -20.81 -121.62
CA MET A 1 19.64 -20.78 -120.65
C MET A 1 19.79 -19.39 -120.04
N GLU A 2 19.78 -18.32 -120.84
CA GLU A 2 19.85 -16.92 -120.40
C GLU A 2 18.78 -16.49 -119.37
N LEU A 3 17.50 -16.83 -119.62
CA LEU A 3 16.39 -16.48 -118.72
C LEU A 3 16.53 -17.09 -117.31
N LEU A 4 17.07 -18.31 -117.23
CA LEU A 4 17.30 -19.04 -115.98
C LEU A 4 18.47 -18.45 -115.20
N MET A 5 19.52 -17.98 -115.89
CA MET A 5 20.62 -17.23 -115.29
C MET A 5 20.14 -15.88 -114.74
N GLN A 6 19.34 -15.14 -115.50
CA GLN A 6 18.78 -13.87 -115.07
C GLN A 6 17.90 -14.03 -113.81
N GLN A 7 17.07 -15.08 -113.76
CA GLN A 7 16.28 -15.41 -112.59
C GLN A 7 17.15 -15.77 -111.37
N SER A 8 18.25 -16.50 -111.58
CA SER A 8 19.19 -16.86 -110.51
C SER A 8 19.90 -15.63 -109.93
N VAL A 9 20.34 -14.71 -110.79
CA VAL A 9 21.01 -13.45 -110.39
C VAL A 9 20.02 -12.54 -109.66
N SER A 10 18.80 -12.41 -110.17
CA SER A 10 17.75 -11.62 -109.51
C SER A 10 17.40 -12.18 -108.13
N THR A 11 17.27 -13.50 -108.02
CA THR A 11 16.96 -14.15 -106.74
C THR A 11 18.10 -13.99 -105.74
N ALA A 12 19.35 -14.19 -106.17
CA ALA A 12 20.53 -13.96 -105.34
C ALA A 12 20.65 -12.50 -104.88
N GLY A 13 20.37 -11.55 -105.77
CA GLY A 13 20.35 -10.12 -105.44
C GLY A 13 19.28 -9.77 -104.40
N SER A 14 18.06 -10.27 -104.58
CA SER A 14 16.98 -10.08 -103.59
C SER A 14 17.31 -10.73 -102.24
N ALA A 15 17.89 -11.94 -102.25
CA ALA A 15 18.31 -12.62 -101.02
C ALA A 15 19.41 -11.84 -100.28
N LEU A 16 20.38 -11.28 -101.00
CA LEU A 16 21.44 -10.44 -100.44
C LEU A 16 20.86 -9.18 -99.78
N GLU A 17 19.92 -8.52 -100.44
CA GLU A 17 19.22 -7.35 -99.90
C GLU A 17 18.41 -7.69 -98.63
N HIS A 18 17.70 -8.82 -98.64
CA HIS A 18 16.98 -9.29 -97.45
C HIS A 18 17.92 -9.63 -96.30
N MET A 19 19.05 -10.26 -96.58
CA MET A 19 20.09 -10.55 -95.59
C MET A 19 20.62 -9.26 -94.96
N LYS A 20 20.91 -8.24 -95.78
CA LYS A 20 21.38 -6.93 -95.31
C LYS A 20 20.36 -6.25 -94.39
N ARG A 21 19.09 -6.16 -94.82
CA ARG A 21 18.02 -5.57 -93.99
C ARG A 21 17.80 -6.34 -92.68
N THR A 22 17.87 -7.66 -92.72
CA THR A 22 17.74 -8.49 -91.53
C THR A 22 18.90 -8.24 -90.55
N HIS A 23 20.12 -8.16 -91.07
CA HIS A 23 21.31 -7.85 -90.26
C HIS A 23 21.20 -6.47 -89.60
N GLU A 24 20.77 -5.44 -90.34
CA GLU A 24 20.54 -4.09 -89.81
C GLU A 24 19.47 -4.08 -88.70
N ALA A 25 18.34 -4.75 -88.93
CA ALA A 25 17.26 -4.84 -87.95
C ALA A 25 17.67 -5.60 -86.67
N VAL A 26 18.45 -6.68 -86.81
CA VAL A 26 18.98 -7.43 -85.67
C VAL A 26 19.94 -6.56 -84.85
N ASN A 27 20.85 -5.85 -85.51
CA ASN A 27 21.82 -4.99 -84.85
C ASN A 27 21.15 -3.81 -84.12
N GLU A 28 20.11 -3.21 -84.72
CA GLU A 28 19.32 -2.16 -84.06
C GLU A 28 18.62 -2.70 -82.79
N LYS A 29 18.01 -3.89 -82.89
CA LYS A 29 17.33 -4.52 -81.77
C LYS A 29 18.31 -4.90 -80.65
N GLU A 30 19.47 -5.43 -81.01
CA GLU A 30 20.55 -5.75 -80.07
C GLU A 30 21.03 -4.49 -79.34
N SER A 31 21.30 -3.40 -80.08
CA SER A 31 21.70 -2.13 -79.50
C SER A 31 20.67 -1.59 -78.49
N LYS A 32 19.38 -1.67 -78.84
CA LYS A 32 18.27 -1.29 -77.93
C LYS A 32 18.24 -2.16 -76.66
N HIS A 33 18.42 -3.47 -76.80
CA HIS A 33 18.45 -4.38 -75.65
C HIS A 33 19.65 -4.13 -74.73
N ILE A 34 20.83 -3.91 -75.30
CA ILE A 34 22.04 -3.58 -74.53
C ILE A 34 21.83 -2.26 -73.78
N SER A 35 21.29 -1.23 -74.45
CA SER A 35 21.02 0.06 -73.81
C SER A 35 20.01 -0.06 -72.65
N ALA A 36 18.93 -0.82 -72.85
CA ALA A 36 17.95 -1.09 -71.80
C ALA A 36 18.55 -1.86 -70.61
N ALA A 37 19.36 -2.88 -70.88
CA ALA A 37 20.05 -3.65 -69.85
C ALA A 37 21.02 -2.78 -69.04
N VAL A 38 21.81 -1.94 -69.70
CA VAL A 38 22.74 -1.00 -69.04
C VAL A 38 21.97 0.00 -68.16
N SER A 39 20.84 0.53 -68.65
CA SER A 39 19.99 1.44 -67.87
C SER A 39 19.43 0.76 -66.62
N LEU A 40 18.92 -0.46 -66.73
CA LEU A 40 18.39 -1.22 -65.60
C LEU A 40 19.48 -1.52 -64.55
N ILE A 41 20.67 -1.96 -64.98
CA ILE A 41 21.78 -2.24 -64.07
C ILE A 41 22.22 -0.96 -63.35
N SER A 42 22.38 0.14 -64.09
CA SER A 42 22.75 1.44 -63.49
C SER A 42 21.71 1.91 -62.46
N ASN A 43 20.43 1.82 -62.81
CA ASN A 43 19.34 2.21 -61.89
C ASN A 43 19.30 1.33 -60.63
N ALA A 44 19.48 0.01 -60.77
CA ALA A 44 19.53 -0.90 -59.64
C ALA A 44 20.74 -0.63 -58.73
N SER A 45 21.92 -0.40 -59.31
CA SER A 45 23.13 -0.05 -58.55
C SER A 45 22.99 1.28 -57.81
N ASN A 46 22.50 2.32 -58.48
CA ASN A 46 22.26 3.63 -57.87
C ASN A 46 21.21 3.57 -56.76
N SER A 47 20.13 2.78 -56.94
CA SER A 47 19.12 2.55 -55.91
C SER A 47 19.70 1.85 -54.69
N ASN A 48 20.67 0.95 -54.88
CA ASN A 48 21.31 0.24 -53.79
C ASN A 48 22.27 1.13 -52.99
N GLU A 49 22.94 2.08 -53.66
CA GLU A 49 23.77 3.11 -53.01
C GLU A 49 22.94 4.17 -52.27
N GLN A 50 21.70 4.43 -52.72
CA GLN A 50 20.74 5.30 -52.04
C GLN A 50 20.03 4.66 -50.83
N HIS A 51 20.37 3.43 -50.44
CA HIS A 51 20.09 2.95 -49.08
C HIS A 51 20.99 3.70 -48.09
N ASP A 52 20.53 4.92 -47.85
CA ASP A 52 21.28 6.09 -47.43
C ASP A 52 21.86 5.94 -46.02
N MET A 53 23.17 6.14 -45.92
CA MET A 53 23.88 6.28 -44.65
C MET A 53 23.20 7.31 -43.75
N GLY A 54 22.55 8.34 -44.32
CA GLY A 54 21.73 9.31 -43.58
C GLY A 54 20.55 8.69 -42.85
N SER A 55 19.85 7.72 -43.46
CA SER A 55 18.75 6.97 -42.82
C SER A 55 19.27 6.11 -41.66
N ILE A 56 20.39 5.41 -41.86
CA ILE A 56 21.04 4.63 -40.81
C ILE A 56 21.50 5.54 -39.66
N LEU A 57 22.11 6.69 -39.96
CA LEU A 57 22.55 7.66 -38.97
C LEU A 57 21.38 8.20 -38.14
N LEU A 58 20.27 8.56 -38.79
CA LEU A 58 19.05 9.01 -38.11
C LEU A 58 18.46 7.93 -37.20
N VAL A 59 18.40 6.68 -37.66
CA VAL A 59 17.94 5.54 -36.84
C VAL A 59 18.86 5.33 -35.64
N LEU A 60 20.18 5.41 -35.83
CA LEU A 60 21.16 5.30 -34.75
C LEU A 60 21.04 6.47 -33.76
N GLN A 61 20.81 7.68 -34.23
CA GLN A 61 20.60 8.86 -33.40
C GLN A 61 19.32 8.74 -32.57
N GLN A 62 18.20 8.34 -33.19
CA GLN A 62 16.95 8.09 -32.47
C GLN A 62 17.11 6.97 -31.43
N ARG A 63 17.81 5.88 -31.77
CA ARG A 63 18.09 4.80 -30.84
C ARG A 63 18.92 5.27 -29.64
N LYS A 64 19.95 6.08 -29.88
CA LYS A 64 20.77 6.68 -28.81
C LYS A 64 19.95 7.61 -27.92
N MET A 65 19.09 8.44 -28.52
CA MET A 65 18.17 9.31 -27.79
C MET A 65 17.22 8.47 -26.92
N TRP A 66 16.56 7.46 -27.49
CA TRP A 66 15.68 6.55 -26.77
C TRP A 66 16.39 5.85 -25.61
N GLN A 67 17.58 5.30 -25.85
CA GLN A 67 18.38 4.67 -24.78
C GLN A 67 18.74 5.65 -23.67
N ARG A 68 19.06 6.90 -24.02
CA ARG A 68 19.37 7.94 -23.04
C ARG A 68 18.14 8.29 -22.20
N THR A 69 16.98 8.47 -22.85
CA THR A 69 15.71 8.71 -22.16
C THR A 69 15.33 7.55 -21.25
N ALA A 70 15.44 6.31 -21.73
CA ALA A 70 15.16 5.11 -20.96
C ALA A 70 16.10 4.95 -19.75
N ARG A 71 17.39 5.30 -19.90
CA ARG A 71 18.34 5.31 -18.77
C ARG A 71 17.98 6.37 -17.73
N ILE A 72 17.59 7.56 -18.16
CA ILE A 72 17.16 8.63 -17.26
C ILE A 72 15.90 8.21 -16.52
N SER A 73 14.88 7.70 -17.22
CA SER A 73 13.64 7.24 -16.60
C SER A 73 13.90 6.12 -15.60
N LEU A 74 14.74 5.14 -15.94
CA LEU A 74 15.14 4.06 -15.03
C LEU A 74 15.84 4.62 -13.78
N SER A 75 16.71 5.61 -13.94
CA SER A 75 17.41 6.22 -12.79
C SER A 75 16.46 6.98 -11.86
N ILE A 76 15.47 7.69 -12.42
CA ILE A 76 14.46 8.41 -11.64
C ILE A 76 13.56 7.42 -10.90
N MET A 77 13.07 6.39 -11.60
CA MET A 77 12.25 5.33 -10.99
C MET A 77 13.02 4.64 -9.86
N SER A 78 14.29 4.29 -10.08
CA SER A 78 15.13 3.66 -9.04
C SER A 78 15.34 4.56 -7.83
N ALA A 79 15.52 5.87 -8.02
CA ALA A 79 15.64 6.82 -6.92
C ALA A 79 14.33 6.94 -6.12
N GLN A 80 13.20 7.03 -6.82
CA GLN A 80 11.87 7.09 -6.21
C GLN A 80 11.56 5.80 -5.42
N GLU A 81 11.86 4.64 -5.97
CA GLU A 81 11.71 3.35 -5.26
C GLU A 81 12.56 3.31 -3.99
N ARG A 82 13.82 3.76 -4.06
CA ARG A 82 14.70 3.82 -2.88
C ARG A 82 14.16 4.77 -1.81
N GLU A 83 13.66 5.94 -2.20
CA GLU A 83 13.03 6.89 -1.27
C GLU A 83 11.78 6.28 -0.63
N SER A 84 10.92 5.64 -1.42
CA SER A 84 9.73 4.94 -0.93
C SER A 84 10.08 3.82 0.06
N ILE A 85 11.06 2.99 -0.26
CA ILE A 85 11.55 1.92 0.62
C ILE A 85 12.13 2.50 1.91
N SER A 86 12.92 3.58 1.80
CA SER A 86 13.48 4.27 2.97
C SER A 86 12.38 4.79 3.89
N GLY A 87 11.36 5.46 3.33
CA GLY A 87 10.23 5.97 4.10
C GLY A 87 9.45 4.86 4.81
N MET A 88 9.22 3.73 4.13
CA MET A 88 8.60 2.56 4.76
C MET A 88 9.45 1.98 5.89
N LEU A 89 10.76 1.89 5.70
CA LEU A 89 11.68 1.39 6.72
C LEU A 89 11.68 2.30 7.97
N ASP A 90 11.64 3.61 7.79
CA ASP A 90 11.57 4.57 8.89
C ASP A 90 10.25 4.45 9.68
N VAL A 91 9.13 4.24 8.99
CA VAL A 91 7.83 3.98 9.64
C VAL A 91 7.86 2.68 10.44
N VAL A 92 8.38 1.59 9.83
CA VAL A 92 8.52 0.29 10.51
C VAL A 92 9.42 0.41 11.73
N LYS A 93 10.54 1.13 11.62
CA LYS A 93 11.47 1.37 12.72
C LYS A 93 10.81 2.14 13.85
N THR A 94 10.08 3.22 13.53
CA THR A 94 9.32 3.99 14.51
C THR A 94 8.31 3.11 15.23
N HIS A 95 7.55 2.31 14.49
CA HIS A 95 6.55 1.41 15.08
C HIS A 95 7.19 0.34 15.98
N SER A 96 8.32 -0.24 15.56
CA SER A 96 9.08 -1.20 16.36
C SER A 96 9.54 -0.59 17.69
N ASN A 97 10.04 0.64 17.68
CA ASN A 97 10.46 1.34 18.90
C ASN A 97 9.28 1.59 19.84
N THR A 98 8.12 2.01 19.31
CA THR A 98 6.91 2.21 20.12
C THR A 98 6.43 0.91 20.76
N LEU A 99 6.52 -0.22 20.06
CA LEU A 99 6.13 -1.51 20.60
C LEU A 99 7.10 -1.98 21.70
N GLU A 100 8.40 -1.71 21.53
CA GLU A 100 9.40 -2.00 22.55
C GLU A 100 9.16 -1.19 23.83
N THR A 101 8.94 0.12 23.72
CA THR A 101 8.60 0.97 24.88
C THR A 101 7.32 0.51 25.57
N PHE A 102 6.29 0.15 24.79
CA PHE A 102 5.04 -0.37 25.36
C PHE A 102 5.26 -1.68 26.12
N ARG A 103 6.11 -2.58 25.61
CA ARG A 103 6.45 -3.84 26.26
C ARG A 103 7.17 -3.61 27.59
N GLU A 104 8.12 -2.68 27.61
CA GLU A 104 8.85 -2.31 28.83
C GLU A 104 7.93 -1.70 29.89
N ASP A 105 7.08 -0.76 29.50
CA ASP A 105 6.08 -0.14 30.38
C ASP A 105 5.14 -1.19 30.98
N HIS A 106 4.60 -2.09 30.13
CA HIS A 106 3.72 -3.16 30.58
C HIS A 106 4.43 -4.13 31.54
N ALA A 107 5.68 -4.51 31.24
CA ALA A 107 6.48 -5.36 32.12
C ALA A 107 6.74 -4.69 33.48
N GLY A 108 7.02 -3.38 33.48
CA GLY A 108 7.16 -2.60 34.71
C GLY A 108 5.87 -2.55 35.53
N GLN A 109 4.73 -2.29 34.89
CA GLN A 109 3.43 -2.29 35.56
C GLN A 109 3.08 -3.67 36.14
N ALA A 110 3.28 -4.74 35.37
CA ALA A 110 3.03 -6.10 35.83
C ALA A 110 3.88 -6.44 37.06
N SER A 111 5.16 -6.08 37.05
CA SER A 111 6.08 -6.27 38.18
C SER A 111 5.64 -5.47 39.42
N SER A 112 5.20 -4.23 39.23
CA SER A 112 4.69 -3.38 40.32
C SER A 112 3.40 -3.94 40.94
N ILE A 113 2.50 -4.49 40.13
CA ILE A 113 1.28 -5.15 40.60
C ILE A 113 1.64 -6.40 41.40
N GLU A 114 2.54 -7.23 40.87
CA GLU A 114 3.00 -8.45 41.55
C GLU A 114 3.64 -8.12 42.90
N GLU A 115 4.53 -7.14 42.95
CA GLU A 115 5.16 -6.68 44.18
C GLU A 115 4.13 -6.20 45.20
N LYS A 116 3.19 -5.33 44.78
CA LYS A 116 2.17 -4.80 45.67
C LYS A 116 1.21 -5.86 46.20
N ALA A 117 0.87 -6.84 45.35
CA ALA A 117 0.08 -8.01 45.78
C ALA A 117 0.86 -8.83 46.81
N ARG A 118 2.14 -9.13 46.53
CA ARG A 118 3.02 -9.86 47.43
C ARG A 118 3.15 -9.16 48.79
N GLU A 119 3.42 -7.85 48.80
CA GLU A 119 3.49 -7.04 50.03
C GLU A 119 2.17 -7.09 50.80
N THR A 120 1.05 -6.86 50.12
CA THR A 120 -0.28 -6.84 50.75
C THR A 120 -0.57 -8.19 51.42
N PHE A 121 -0.44 -9.29 50.69
CA PHE A 121 -0.80 -10.62 51.22
C PHE A 121 0.22 -11.16 52.22
N GLN A 122 1.51 -10.85 52.07
CA GLN A 122 2.55 -11.36 52.96
C GLN A 122 2.81 -10.48 54.19
N GLN A 123 2.58 -9.17 54.12
CA GLN A 123 2.87 -8.24 55.23
C GLN A 123 1.60 -7.75 55.93
N HIS A 124 0.51 -7.48 55.19
CA HIS A 124 -0.70 -6.91 55.79
C HIS A 124 -1.76 -7.94 56.18
N TYR A 125 -1.78 -9.10 55.51
CA TYR A 125 -2.73 -10.18 55.83
C TYR A 125 -2.09 -11.38 56.52
N ARG A 126 -0.77 -11.37 56.77
CA ARG A 126 -0.10 -12.44 57.54
C ARG A 126 -0.53 -12.50 59.00
N ASP A 127 -0.90 -11.34 59.55
CA ASP A 127 -1.28 -11.17 60.96
C ASP A 127 -2.80 -11.20 61.15
N TYR A 128 -3.56 -11.70 60.16
CA TYR A 128 -4.92 -12.15 60.44
C TYR A 128 -4.83 -13.45 61.25
N GLU A 129 -4.34 -13.34 62.49
CA GLU A 129 -4.80 -14.24 63.55
C GLU A 129 -6.32 -14.19 63.49
N PRO A 130 -7.02 -15.34 63.51
CA PRO A 130 -8.45 -15.36 63.72
C PRO A 130 -8.66 -14.62 65.04
N SER A 131 -9.08 -13.36 65.00
CA SER A 131 -9.11 -12.50 66.19
C SER A 131 -10.18 -12.94 67.19
N GLY A 132 -10.79 -14.13 67.00
CA GLY A 132 -11.99 -14.58 67.67
C GLY A 132 -13.22 -13.70 67.41
N ASN A 133 -13.02 -12.54 66.78
CA ASN A 133 -14.01 -11.49 66.61
C ASN A 133 -14.65 -11.52 65.24
N THR A 134 -14.47 -12.60 64.46
CA THR A 134 -15.47 -12.91 63.44
C THR A 134 -16.79 -12.97 64.18
N PRO A 135 -17.75 -12.05 63.96
CA PRO A 135 -18.99 -12.07 64.71
C PRO A 135 -19.66 -13.42 64.42
N VAL A 136 -19.55 -14.35 65.36
CA VAL A 136 -20.40 -15.53 65.39
C VAL A 136 -21.80 -14.93 65.34
N ARG A 137 -22.62 -15.32 64.36
CA ARG A 137 -23.96 -14.75 64.14
C ARG A 137 -24.55 -14.38 65.51
N CYS A 138 -24.55 -13.09 65.85
CA CYS A 138 -25.22 -12.66 67.07
C CYS A 138 -26.62 -13.20 66.89
N GLU A 139 -27.11 -14.01 67.85
CA GLU A 139 -28.53 -14.30 67.90
C GLU A 139 -29.21 -12.95 67.73
N THR A 140 -29.94 -12.81 66.63
CA THR A 140 -30.56 -11.53 66.33
C THR A 140 -31.45 -11.28 67.53
N ASP A 141 -31.23 -10.17 68.24
CA ASP A 141 -32.10 -9.77 69.34
C ASP A 141 -33.42 -9.34 68.70
N VAL A 142 -34.23 -10.34 68.33
CA VAL A 142 -35.48 -10.14 67.65
C VAL A 142 -36.47 -9.75 68.74
N PRO A 143 -37.12 -8.58 68.64
CA PRO A 143 -38.08 -8.16 69.64
C PRO A 143 -39.17 -9.22 69.79
N SER A 144 -39.50 -9.54 71.04
CA SER A 144 -40.55 -10.52 71.33
C SER A 144 -41.88 -10.06 70.74
N LYS A 145 -42.80 -11.00 70.47
CA LYS A 145 -44.15 -10.68 69.98
C LYS A 145 -44.84 -9.64 70.87
N GLY A 146 -44.69 -9.73 72.20
CA GLY A 146 -45.27 -8.75 73.13
C GLY A 146 -44.67 -7.36 72.98
N THR A 147 -43.38 -7.25 72.69
CA THR A 147 -42.72 -5.97 72.40
C THR A 147 -43.27 -5.35 71.12
N ILE A 148 -43.46 -6.16 70.07
CA ILE A 148 -44.01 -5.70 68.79
C ILE A 148 -45.45 -5.21 68.96
N GLU A 149 -46.30 -5.98 69.65
CA GLU A 149 -47.69 -5.60 69.90
C GLU A 149 -47.81 -4.35 70.78
N SER A 150 -46.93 -4.21 71.77
CA SER A 150 -46.86 -3.01 72.60
C SER A 150 -46.57 -1.76 71.76
N LEU A 151 -45.55 -1.82 70.88
CA LEU A 151 -45.21 -0.70 69.99
C LEU A 151 -46.35 -0.36 69.03
N GLN A 152 -47.08 -1.37 68.51
CA GLN A 152 -48.22 -1.14 67.63
C GLN A 152 -49.43 -0.50 68.33
N SER A 153 -49.53 -0.65 69.65
CA SER A 153 -50.63 -0.10 70.45
C SER A 153 -50.42 1.36 70.86
N LEU A 154 -49.21 1.89 70.71
CA LEU A 154 -48.88 3.26 71.08
C LEU A 154 -49.26 4.25 69.96
N PRO A 155 -49.73 5.46 70.31
CA PRO A 155 -49.88 6.55 69.34
C PRO A 155 -48.56 6.85 68.63
N VAL A 156 -48.64 7.23 67.35
CA VAL A 156 -47.46 7.50 66.51
C VAL A 156 -46.60 8.62 67.10
N GLU A 157 -47.21 9.60 67.73
CA GLU A 157 -46.54 10.73 68.39
C GLU A 157 -45.62 10.25 69.52
N SER A 158 -46.11 9.31 70.35
CA SER A 158 -45.32 8.74 71.46
C SER A 158 -44.16 7.88 70.94
N LEU A 159 -44.38 7.12 69.87
CA LEU A 159 -43.32 6.34 69.23
C LEU A 159 -42.22 7.23 68.63
N LEU A 160 -42.61 8.38 68.07
CA LEU A 160 -41.71 9.31 67.42
C LEU A 160 -40.87 10.09 68.43
N GLU A 161 -41.44 10.45 69.58
CA GLU A 161 -40.75 11.04 70.72
C GLU A 161 -39.73 10.05 71.32
N GLU A 162 -40.14 8.81 71.62
CA GLU A 162 -39.24 7.76 72.13
C GLU A 162 -38.10 7.43 71.14
N PHE A 163 -38.40 7.38 69.84
CA PHE A 163 -37.38 7.16 68.82
C PHE A 163 -36.35 8.30 68.77
N GLN A 164 -36.82 9.55 68.86
CA GLN A 164 -35.93 10.72 68.88
C GLN A 164 -35.07 10.77 70.13
N GLU A 165 -35.62 10.44 71.31
CA GLU A 165 -34.86 10.38 72.57
C GLU A 165 -33.77 9.30 72.52
N ASN A 166 -34.10 8.10 72.02
CA ASN A 166 -33.16 6.97 71.98
C ASN A 166 -32.11 7.07 70.86
N ASN A 167 -32.37 7.85 69.81
CA ASN A 167 -31.46 8.02 68.66
C ASN A 167 -30.92 9.45 68.55
N SER A 168 -31.10 10.27 69.60
CA SER A 168 -30.57 11.63 69.66
C SER A 168 -29.05 11.56 69.63
N SER A 169 -28.50 11.91 68.46
CA SER A 169 -27.06 11.91 68.22
C SER A 169 -26.45 13.10 68.94
N GLU A 170 -25.92 12.89 70.14
CA GLU A 170 -25.00 13.83 70.77
C GLU A 170 -23.81 14.07 69.81
N SER A 171 -23.76 15.26 69.23
CA SER A 171 -22.69 15.86 68.41
C SER A 171 -21.64 14.92 67.78
N SER A 172 -21.84 14.56 66.51
CA SER A 172 -20.74 14.16 65.62
C SER A 172 -20.51 15.27 64.59
N VAL A 173 -19.82 16.32 65.01
CA VAL A 173 -19.11 17.24 64.12
C VAL A 173 -18.07 16.40 63.35
N LYS A 174 -18.39 16.01 62.13
CA LYS A 174 -17.40 15.64 61.12
C LYS A 174 -17.56 16.59 59.95
N GLU A 175 -16.65 17.55 59.92
CA GLU A 175 -16.35 18.45 58.81
C GLU A 175 -16.61 17.79 57.45
N LEU A 176 -17.61 18.32 56.74
CA LEU A 176 -17.67 18.23 55.29
C LEU A 176 -16.44 18.95 54.73
N LYS A 177 -15.41 18.20 54.35
CA LYS A 177 -14.31 18.73 53.54
C LYS A 177 -14.88 19.02 52.14
N PRO A 178 -14.91 20.27 51.65
CA PRO A 178 -15.43 20.56 50.31
C PRO A 178 -14.50 19.92 49.26
N SER A 179 -15.06 19.07 48.40
CA SER A 179 -14.29 18.41 47.32
C SER A 179 -13.86 19.44 46.28
N LEU A 180 -12.54 19.62 46.13
CA LEU A 180 -11.91 20.47 45.11
C LEU A 180 -11.65 19.70 43.80
N ILE A 181 -12.68 19.07 43.22
CA ILE A 181 -12.58 18.52 41.86
C ILE A 181 -13.66 19.20 41.02
N PRO A 182 -13.30 19.99 39.99
CA PRO A 182 -14.27 20.42 39.01
C PRO A 182 -14.71 19.20 38.19
N ARG A 183 -15.93 18.72 38.43
CA ARG A 183 -16.56 17.72 37.55
C ARG A 183 -17.04 18.43 36.29
N SER A 184 -16.44 18.10 35.15
CA SER A 184 -16.94 18.50 33.83
C SER A 184 -18.34 17.90 33.59
N PRO A 185 -19.28 18.64 32.99
CA PRO A 185 -20.61 18.12 32.73
C PRO A 185 -20.56 17.06 31.62
N LEU A 186 -21.14 15.89 31.92
CA LEU A 186 -21.48 14.85 30.94
C LEU A 186 -22.41 15.47 29.88
N SER A 187 -21.91 15.59 28.67
CA SER A 187 -22.67 15.99 27.48
C SER A 187 -23.87 15.07 27.33
N ALA A 188 -25.07 15.65 27.32
CA ALA A 188 -26.29 14.95 26.96
C ALA A 188 -26.19 14.54 25.48
N LEU A 189 -26.12 13.23 25.25
CA LEU A 189 -26.23 12.63 23.92
C LEU A 189 -27.72 12.49 23.62
N ASN A 190 -28.23 13.38 22.78
CA ASN A 190 -29.48 13.22 22.03
C ASN A 190 -29.13 13.32 20.54
#